data_AF-A0AB74U8C9-F1
#
_entry.id   AF-A0AB74U8C9-F1
#
_cell.length_a   1.000
_cell.length_b   1.000
_cell.length_c   1.000
_cell.angle_alpha   90.00
_cell.angle_beta   90.00
_cell.angle_gamma   90.00
#
_symmetry.space_group_name_H-M   'P 1'
#
loop_
_entity.id
_entity.type
_entity.pdbx_description
1 polymer ?
#
loop_
_entity_poly.entity_id
_entity_poly.type
_entity_poly.pdbx_seq_one_letter_code
_entity_poly.pdbx_strand_id
1 'polypeptide(L)'
;MDMNQEPNPAVFADLSEQQLFNIEDVLSNDEVSSDEELVDYFIEEGIPADAAKEAVAYRDRYLLNIYKAGHGPIREDRETLRYDPYQGAFVPD
;
A
#
# COMPACT_ATOMS: atom_id res chain seq x y z
N MET A 1 -21.07 -3.21 -11.51
CA MET A 1 -20.53 -3.69 -10.23
C MET A 1 -19.44 -4.68 -10.60
N ASP A 2 -18.25 -4.16 -10.91
CA ASP A 2 -17.06 -4.99 -11.13
C ASP A 2 -16.38 -5.14 -9.78
N MET A 3 -16.71 -6.22 -9.07
CA MET A 3 -16.25 -6.45 -7.69
C MET A 3 -14.92 -7.21 -7.64
N ASN A 4 -14.09 -7.21 -8.69
CA ASN A 4 -12.79 -7.90 -8.70
C ASN A 4 -11.83 -7.21 -9.68
N GLN A 5 -11.50 -5.95 -9.45
CA GLN A 5 -10.28 -5.42 -10.04
C GLN A 5 -9.14 -5.85 -9.12
N GLU A 6 -8.30 -6.77 -9.59
CA GLU A 6 -7.09 -7.11 -8.85
C GLU A 6 -6.24 -5.84 -8.70
N PRO A 7 -5.65 -5.61 -7.51
CA PRO A 7 -4.86 -4.42 -7.27
C PRO A 7 -3.76 -4.27 -8.32
N ASN A 8 -3.72 -3.12 -9.01
CA ASN A 8 -2.79 -2.87 -10.11
C ASN A 8 -1.59 -2.03 -9.67
N PRO A 9 -0.41 -2.64 -9.42
CA PRO A 9 0.74 -1.89 -8.93
C PRO A 9 1.30 -0.88 -9.94
N ALA A 10 1.00 -1.03 -11.24
CA ALA A 10 1.49 -0.14 -12.28
C ALA A 10 1.01 1.31 -12.14
N VAL A 11 -0.10 1.55 -11.42
CA VAL A 11 -0.58 2.92 -11.16
C VAL A 11 0.38 3.70 -10.24
N PHE A 12 1.25 3.01 -9.52
CA PHE A 12 2.22 3.62 -8.61
C PHE A 12 3.60 3.88 -9.24
N ALA A 13 3.82 3.45 -10.49
CA ALA A 13 5.14 3.46 -11.13
C ALA A 13 5.76 4.86 -11.25
N ASP A 14 4.93 5.90 -11.40
CA ASP A 14 5.37 7.29 -11.53
C ASP A 14 5.45 8.04 -10.19
N LEU A 15 5.11 7.39 -9.06
CA LEU A 15 5.20 8.01 -7.74
C LEU A 15 6.64 8.10 -7.26
N SER A 16 6.95 9.20 -6.57
CA SER A 16 8.23 9.34 -5.88
C SER A 16 8.36 8.36 -4.71
N GLU A 17 9.61 8.06 -4.32
CA GLU A 17 9.90 7.24 -3.13
C GLU A 17 9.19 7.74 -1.86
N GLN A 18 9.10 9.06 -1.70
CA GLN A 18 8.44 9.66 -0.54
C GLN A 18 6.93 9.44 -0.57
N GLN A 19 6.28 9.54 -1.74
CA GLN A 19 4.85 9.27 -1.87
C GLN A 19 4.55 7.79 -1.60
N LEU A 20 5.35 6.87 -2.15
CA LEU A 20 5.22 5.44 -1.89
C LEU A 20 5.41 5.12 -0.40
N PHE A 21 6.42 5.74 0.24
CA PHE A 21 6.64 5.59 1.67
C PHE A 21 5.45 6.09 2.49
N ASN A 22 4.89 7.26 2.16
CA ASN A 22 3.73 7.81 2.85
C ASN A 22 2.50 6.88 2.72
N ILE A 23 2.26 6.30 1.54
CA ILE A 23 1.18 5.32 1.34
C ILE A 23 1.40 4.11 2.24
N GLU A 24 2.60 3.50 2.19
CA GLU A 24 2.93 2.33 3.01
C GLU A 24 2.77 2.61 4.50
N ASP A 25 3.24 3.76 4.97
CA ASP A 25 3.18 4.16 6.38
C ASP A 25 1.75 4.34 6.86
N VAL A 26 0.91 5.04 6.09
CA VAL A 26 -0.49 5.28 6.45
C VAL A 26 -1.28 3.97 6.43
N LEU A 27 -1.15 3.15 5.37
CA LEU A 27 -1.89 1.90 5.26
C LEU A 27 -1.49 0.88 6.36
N SER A 28 -0.25 0.95 6.85
CA SER A 28 0.24 0.05 7.92
C SER A 28 -0.19 0.49 9.32
N ASN A 29 -0.55 1.77 9.52
CA ASN A 29 -0.76 2.35 10.85
C ASN A 29 -2.17 2.93 11.08
N ASP A 30 -2.96 3.20 10.03
CA ASP A 30 -4.32 3.76 10.17
C ASP A 30 -5.42 2.68 10.07
N GLU A 31 -5.87 2.22 11.24
CA GLU A 31 -6.96 1.26 11.40
C GLU A 31 -8.36 1.91 11.55
N VAL A 32 -8.45 3.25 11.59
CA VAL A 32 -9.65 3.96 12.07
C VAL A 32 -10.36 4.75 10.97
N SER A 33 -9.61 5.38 10.08
CA SER A 33 -10.16 6.15 8.96
C SER A 33 -10.99 5.27 8.03
N SER A 34 -11.99 5.82 7.36
CA SER A 34 -12.66 5.16 6.24
C SER A 34 -11.80 5.20 4.98
N ASP A 35 -12.11 4.37 3.98
CA ASP A 35 -11.40 4.40 2.69
C ASP A 35 -11.57 5.75 1.97
N GLU A 36 -12.73 6.40 2.13
CA GLU A 36 -12.97 7.74 1.57
C GLU A 36 -12.05 8.78 2.21
N GLU A 37 -11.92 8.76 3.54
CA GLU A 37 -11.00 9.66 4.27
C GLU A 37 -9.53 9.42 3.88
N LEU A 38 -9.12 8.18 3.67
CA LEU A 38 -7.76 7.86 3.23
C LEU A 38 -7.49 8.31 1.79
N VAL A 39 -8.46 8.16 0.88
CA VAL A 39 -8.32 8.66 -0.50
C VAL A 39 -8.15 10.19 -0.50
N ASP A 40 -8.99 10.90 0.25
CA ASP A 40 -8.91 12.37 0.35
C ASP A 40 -7.56 12.79 0.95
N TYR A 41 -7.11 12.13 2.01
CA TYR A 41 -5.81 12.37 2.63
C TYR A 41 -4.65 12.17 1.64
N PHE A 42 -4.63 11.06 0.90
CA PHE A 42 -3.57 10.81 -0.08
C PHE A 42 -3.53 11.87 -1.18
N ILE A 43 -4.69 12.34 -1.65
CA ILE A 43 -4.77 13.41 -2.64
C ILE A 43 -4.22 14.72 -2.08
N GLU A 44 -4.54 15.06 -0.83
CA GLU A 44 -3.99 16.23 -0.13
C GLU A 44 -2.46 16.16 0.03
N GLU A 45 -1.91 14.97 0.24
CA GLU A 45 -0.46 14.68 0.27
C GLU A 45 0.18 14.64 -1.14
N GLY A 46 -0.58 14.94 -2.18
CA GLY A 46 -0.09 15.06 -3.56
C GLY A 46 -0.01 13.75 -4.33
N ILE A 47 -0.70 12.69 -3.88
CA ILE A 47 -0.83 11.44 -4.63
C ILE A 47 -1.95 11.61 -5.69
N PRO A 48 -1.70 11.25 -6.96
CA PRO A 48 -2.73 11.25 -8.00
C PRO A 48 -3.99 10.47 -7.59
N ALA A 49 -5.18 10.96 -7.98
CA ALA A 49 -6.46 10.43 -7.49
C ALA A 49 -6.73 8.98 -7.89
N ASP A 50 -6.18 8.52 -9.01
CA ASP A 50 -6.19 7.11 -9.43
C ASP A 50 -5.31 6.25 -8.51
N ALA A 51 -4.08 6.67 -8.24
CA ALA A 51 -3.20 5.99 -7.30
C ALA A 51 -3.75 6.01 -5.86
N ALA A 52 -4.38 7.10 -5.42
CA ALA A 52 -5.00 7.18 -4.09
C ALA A 52 -6.14 6.17 -3.92
N LYS A 53 -7.01 6.02 -4.94
CA LYS A 53 -8.08 5.02 -4.96
C LYS A 53 -7.55 3.60 -5.02
N GLU A 54 -6.47 3.38 -5.77
CA GLU A 54 -5.85 2.06 -5.83
C GLU A 54 -5.16 1.71 -4.49
N ALA A 55 -4.54 2.69 -3.81
CA ALA A 55 -3.85 2.48 -2.54
C ALA A 55 -4.78 1.85 -1.49
N VAL A 56 -6.02 2.36 -1.37
CA VAL A 56 -6.98 1.80 -0.41
C VAL A 56 -7.42 0.37 -0.76
N ALA A 57 -7.32 -0.07 -2.02
CA ALA A 57 -7.56 -1.46 -2.40
C ALA A 57 -6.51 -2.43 -1.82
N TYR A 58 -5.33 -1.94 -1.41
CA TYR A 58 -4.32 -2.71 -0.70
C TYR A 58 -4.48 -2.69 0.82
N ARG A 59 -5.42 -1.90 1.37
CA ARG A 59 -5.53 -1.64 2.81
C ARG A 59 -5.59 -2.91 3.65
N ASP A 60 -6.46 -3.85 3.28
CA ASP A 60 -6.58 -5.13 3.99
C ASP A 60 -5.25 -5.89 4.07
N ARG A 61 -4.41 -5.80 3.02
CA ARG A 61 -3.10 -6.47 3.02
C ARG A 61 -2.14 -5.84 4.01
N TYR A 62 -2.11 -4.51 4.10
CA TYR A 62 -1.24 -3.79 5.03
C TYR A 62 -1.72 -3.90 6.49
N LEU A 63 -3.03 -3.97 6.73
CA LEU A 63 -3.58 -4.18 8.07
C LEU A 63 -3.32 -5.60 8.60
N LEU A 64 -3.36 -6.61 7.73
CA LEU A 64 -3.23 -8.02 8.12
C LEU A 64 -1.79 -8.52 8.14
N ASN A 65 -0.83 -7.78 7.57
CA ASN A 65 0.53 -8.26 7.39
C ASN A 65 1.56 -7.16 7.70
N ILE A 66 2.71 -7.57 8.23
CA ILE A 66 3.84 -6.67 8.46
C ILE A 66 4.79 -6.80 7.26
N TYR A 67 4.94 -5.74 6.48
CA TYR A 67 5.90 -5.67 5.39
C TYR A 67 7.18 -4.96 5.82
N LYS A 68 8.29 -5.31 5.17
CA LYS A 68 9.55 -4.57 5.34
C LYS A 68 9.39 -3.19 4.67
N ALA A 69 9.84 -2.14 5.36
CA ALA A 69 9.78 -0.77 4.83
C ALA A 69 10.37 -0.68 3.40
N GLY A 70 9.62 -0.10 2.47
CA GLY A 70 10.00 0.04 1.07
C GLY A 70 9.93 -1.26 0.25
N HIS A 71 9.33 -2.32 0.78
CA HIS A 71 9.11 -3.63 0.13
C HIS A 71 7.65 -4.09 0.30
N GLY A 72 6.71 -3.15 0.35
CA GLY A 72 5.29 -3.46 0.35
C GLY A 72 4.77 -3.80 -1.07
N PRO A 73 3.54 -4.34 -1.17
CA PRO A 73 2.95 -4.81 -2.42
C PRO A 73 2.70 -3.75 -3.49
N ILE A 74 2.83 -2.45 -3.17
CA ILE A 74 2.71 -1.35 -4.15
C ILE A 74 4.04 -1.04 -4.87
N ARG A 75 5.14 -1.70 -4.49
CA ARG A 75 6.48 -1.47 -5.04
C ARG A 75 6.72 -2.37 -6.26
N GLU A 76 6.51 -1.84 -7.46
CA GLU A 76 6.63 -2.62 -8.70
C GLU A 76 8.10 -3.01 -9.03
N ASP A 77 9.07 -2.21 -8.57
CA ASP A 77 10.50 -2.39 -8.80
C ASP A 77 11.18 -3.30 -7.77
N ARG A 78 10.45 -3.80 -6.77
CA ARG A 78 11.02 -4.52 -5.62
C ARG A 78 10.21 -5.75 -5.28
N GLU A 79 10.92 -6.78 -4.83
CA GLU A 79 10.28 -7.95 -4.25
C GLU A 79 9.53 -7.56 -2.97
N THR A 80 8.28 -8.00 -2.87
CA THR A 80 7.47 -7.83 -1.66
C THR A 80 8.00 -8.74 -0.57
N LEU A 81 8.29 -8.17 0.61
CA LEU A 81 8.87 -8.90 1.74
C LEU A 81 7.98 -8.79 2.97
N ARG A 82 7.35 -9.91 3.35
CA ARG A 82 6.46 -10.02 4.52
C ARG A 82 7.17 -10.71 5.69
N TYR A 83 6.89 -10.27 6.91
CA TYR A 83 7.39 -10.90 8.13
C TYR A 83 6.74 -12.27 8.36
N ASP A 84 7.55 -13.32 8.45
CA ASP A 84 7.13 -14.65 8.86
C ASP A 84 7.48 -14.87 10.35
N PRO A 85 6.48 -15.03 11.24
CA PRO A 85 6.71 -15.22 12.67
C PRO A 85 7.34 -16.59 13.00
N TYR A 86 7.21 -17.60 12.14
CA TYR A 86 7.80 -18.92 12.35
C TYR A 86 9.29 -18.95 12.03
N GLN A 87 9.72 -18.15 11.05
CA GLN A 87 11.12 -17.99 10.69
C GLN A 87 11.79 -16.80 11.41
N GLY A 88 10.99 -15.89 12.00
CA GLY A 88 11.48 -14.69 12.66
C GLY A 88 12.17 -13.72 11.70
N ALA A 89 11.80 -13.75 10.41
CA ALA A 89 12.49 -13.04 9.34
C ALA A 89 11.50 -12.52 8.29
N PHE A 90 11.93 -11.54 7.51
CA PHE A 90 11.20 -11.13 6.30
C PHE A 90 11.53 -12.09 5.16
N VAL A 91 10.49 -12.60 4.51
CA VAL A 91 10.58 -13.56 3.40
C VAL A 91 9.75 -13.05 2.21
N PRO A 92 10.03 -13.50 0.98
CA PRO A 92 9.18 -13.20 -0.17
C PRO A 92 7.73 -13.61 0.10
N ASP A 93 6.79 -12.70 -0.18
CA ASP A 93 5.35 -12.91 -0.01
C ASP A 93 4.69 -13.65 -1.18
#